data_AF-A0ABD0MQJ5-F1
#
_entry.id   AF-A0ABD0MQJ5-F1
#
_cell.length_a   1.000
_cell.length_b   1.000
_cell.length_c   1.000
_cell.angle_alpha   90.00
_cell.angle_beta   90.00
_cell.angle_gamma   90.00
#
_symmetry.space_group_name_H-M   'P 1'
#
loop_
_entity.id
_entity.type
_entity.pdbx_description
1 polymer ?
#
loop_
_entity_poly.entity_id
_entity_poly.type
_entity_poly.pdbx_seq_one_letter_code
_entity_poly.pdbx_strand_id
1 'polypeptide(L)'
;HEQMSVLMFDDIVKSLKAENEDVLKEHGLDDKDVTFIKELIEGAKTSEWTFKGRDEEKSFLYEIVANKQNGIDVDKWDYYARDCHHLGIQNSFDHQRLLKFARVCEVNGRKHICFRDKEADNVYDMFRTRYTLHRQAYQHKICNIIEDMHAEALLLADRDLHQGKPEDMLKISEAIRTADDYSKLTDEIFEQISSSTADNLKKSRNILDKIVRRKLPKFVGEARLTEKNTSKEELTETWKAAVKKYKTTDPTVFLNAEDLPVYVVDLDHGMKDKNPIEYVYFYSKRKPSKASAIEDYQ
;
A
#
# COMPACT_ATOMS: atom_id res chain seq x y z
N HIS A 1 0.40 -7.82 0.80
CA HIS A 1 -0.72 -8.05 1.76
C HIS A 1 -1.89 -8.72 1.05
N GLU A 2 -2.06 -8.52 -0.26
CA GLU A 2 -3.12 -9.11 -1.09
C GLU A 2 -3.19 -10.64 -1.00
N GLN A 3 -2.05 -11.33 -1.12
CA GLN A 3 -1.99 -12.80 -0.97
C GLN A 3 -2.49 -13.26 0.41
N MET A 4 -2.21 -12.49 1.45
CA MET A 4 -2.64 -12.78 2.81
C MET A 4 -4.14 -12.55 2.97
N SER A 5 -4.68 -11.49 2.34
CA SER A 5 -6.13 -11.25 2.26
C SER A 5 -6.85 -12.41 1.58
N VAL A 6 -6.28 -12.98 0.52
CA VAL A 6 -6.83 -14.17 -0.15
C VAL A 6 -6.82 -15.39 0.76
N LEU A 7 -5.72 -15.67 1.48
CA LEU A 7 -5.66 -16.79 2.41
C LEU A 7 -6.65 -16.63 3.57
N MET A 8 -6.74 -15.42 4.15
CA MET A 8 -7.71 -15.10 5.21
C MET A 8 -9.15 -15.26 4.71
N PHE A 9 -9.43 -14.83 3.49
CA PHE A 9 -10.74 -15.03 2.86
C PHE A 9 -11.06 -16.52 2.67
N ASP A 10 -10.10 -17.32 2.19
CA ASP A 10 -10.27 -18.77 2.06
C ASP A 10 -10.58 -19.43 3.42
N ASP A 11 -9.92 -19.00 4.49
CA ASP A 11 -10.16 -19.49 5.84
C ASP A 11 -11.55 -19.11 6.38
N ILE A 12 -12.01 -17.88 6.12
CA ILE A 12 -13.38 -17.43 6.42
C ILE A 12 -14.41 -18.30 5.68
N VAL A 13 -14.24 -18.49 4.37
CA VAL A 13 -15.16 -19.31 3.55
C VAL A 13 -15.18 -20.76 4.04
N LYS A 14 -14.02 -21.32 4.36
CA LYS A 14 -13.91 -22.68 4.90
C LYS A 14 -14.65 -22.81 6.23
N SER A 15 -14.51 -21.83 7.12
CA SER A 15 -15.20 -21.82 8.43
C SER A 15 -16.71 -21.72 8.26
N LEU A 16 -17.21 -20.84 7.39
CA LEU A 16 -18.63 -20.71 7.08
C LEU A 16 -19.23 -22.02 6.52
N LYS A 17 -18.52 -22.69 5.61
CA LYS A 17 -18.96 -23.98 5.05
C LYS A 17 -18.92 -25.13 6.07
N ALA A 18 -18.04 -25.06 7.07
CA ALA A 18 -18.00 -26.04 8.13
C ALA A 18 -19.20 -25.91 9.09
N GLU A 19 -19.71 -24.69 9.28
CA GLU A 19 -20.92 -24.42 10.06
C GLU A 19 -22.20 -24.74 9.28
N ASN A 20 -22.24 -24.38 7.99
CA ASN A 20 -23.34 -24.69 7.08
C ASN A 20 -22.80 -24.90 5.65
N GLU A 21 -22.83 -26.15 5.17
CA GLU A 21 -22.31 -26.52 3.84
C GLU A 21 -23.03 -25.79 2.69
N ASP A 22 -24.31 -25.43 2.89
CA ASP A 22 -25.14 -24.76 1.89
C ASP A 22 -25.20 -23.24 2.04
N VAL A 23 -24.42 -22.63 2.96
CA VAL A 23 -24.45 -21.17 3.24
C VAL A 23 -24.31 -20.31 1.99
N LEU A 24 -23.45 -20.68 1.05
CA LEU A 24 -23.28 -19.94 -0.19
C LEU A 24 -24.55 -20.05 -1.07
N LYS A 25 -25.10 -21.26 -1.19
CA LYS A 25 -26.29 -21.52 -2.03
C LYS A 25 -27.53 -20.82 -1.48
N GLU A 26 -27.68 -20.74 -0.16
CA GLU A 26 -28.76 -19.98 0.50
C GLU A 26 -28.79 -18.50 0.08
N HIS A 27 -27.61 -17.95 -0.26
CA HIS A 27 -27.45 -16.59 -0.76
C HIS A 27 -27.32 -16.50 -2.30
N GLY A 28 -27.55 -17.60 -3.02
CA GLY A 28 -27.44 -17.66 -4.47
C GLY A 28 -26.01 -17.55 -5.00
N LEU A 29 -25.03 -17.94 -4.18
CA LEU A 29 -23.61 -17.93 -4.52
C LEU A 29 -23.06 -19.35 -4.68
N ASP A 30 -21.96 -19.46 -5.43
CA ASP A 30 -21.26 -20.73 -5.65
C ASP A 30 -19.72 -20.60 -5.55
N ASP A 31 -19.01 -21.70 -5.84
CA ASP A 31 -17.54 -21.72 -5.80
C ASP A 31 -16.88 -20.86 -6.90
N LYS A 32 -17.62 -20.57 -7.99
CA LYS A 32 -17.18 -19.64 -9.03
C LYS A 32 -17.17 -18.21 -8.48
N ASP A 33 -18.12 -17.86 -7.60
CA ASP A 33 -18.15 -16.56 -6.91
C ASP A 33 -17.01 -16.41 -5.90
N VAL A 34 -16.68 -17.47 -5.16
CA VAL A 34 -15.51 -17.48 -4.27
C VAL A 34 -14.23 -17.22 -5.09
N THR A 35 -14.09 -17.89 -6.23
CA THR A 35 -12.97 -17.67 -7.15
C THR A 35 -12.93 -16.23 -7.65
N PHE A 36 -14.09 -15.70 -8.06
CA PHE A 36 -14.22 -14.32 -8.51
C PHE A 36 -13.79 -13.30 -7.45
N ILE A 37 -14.21 -13.47 -6.19
CA ILE A 37 -13.83 -12.56 -5.10
C ILE A 37 -12.31 -12.55 -4.88
N LYS A 38 -11.66 -13.72 -4.92
CA LYS A 38 -10.19 -13.82 -4.80
C LYS A 38 -9.50 -13.06 -5.94
N GLU A 39 -9.97 -13.24 -7.17
CA GLU A 39 -9.45 -12.54 -8.33
C GLU A 39 -9.68 -11.01 -8.25
N LEU A 40 -10.79 -10.55 -7.65
CA LEU A 40 -11.02 -9.12 -7.37
C LEU A 40 -10.05 -8.53 -6.35
N ILE A 41 -9.64 -9.31 -5.33
CA ILE A 41 -8.67 -8.90 -4.30
C ILE A 41 -7.26 -8.83 -4.88
N GLU A 42 -6.84 -9.86 -5.62
CA GLU A 42 -5.51 -9.88 -6.24
C GLU A 42 -5.39 -8.85 -7.37
N GLY A 43 -6.49 -8.62 -8.08
CA GLY A 43 -6.64 -7.70 -9.19
C GLY A 43 -6.18 -8.27 -10.53
N ALA A 44 -6.80 -7.79 -11.61
CA ALA A 44 -6.64 -8.36 -12.95
C ALA A 44 -5.52 -7.69 -13.77
N LYS A 45 -4.53 -8.46 -14.23
CA LYS A 45 -3.54 -8.00 -15.24
C LYS A 45 -4.07 -8.27 -16.66
N THR A 46 -4.05 -7.26 -17.53
CA THR A 46 -4.96 -7.15 -18.68
C THR A 46 -4.40 -7.58 -20.05
N SER A 47 -3.37 -8.43 -20.16
CA SER A 47 -2.93 -8.90 -21.49
C SER A 47 -3.86 -9.97 -22.07
N GLU A 48 -4.13 -11.04 -21.33
CA GLU A 48 -4.96 -12.18 -21.77
C GLU A 48 -6.06 -12.50 -20.75
N TRP A 49 -7.24 -12.94 -21.22
CA TRP A 49 -8.33 -13.29 -20.32
C TRP A 49 -8.12 -14.68 -19.72
N THR A 50 -7.57 -14.73 -18.51
CA THR A 50 -7.27 -15.98 -17.79
C THR A 50 -8.13 -16.18 -16.54
N PHE A 51 -9.04 -15.24 -16.25
CA PHE A 51 -9.91 -15.27 -15.08
C PHE A 51 -11.00 -16.32 -15.22
N LYS A 52 -11.31 -16.98 -14.11
CA LYS A 52 -12.27 -18.08 -14.02
C LYS A 52 -13.54 -17.67 -13.30
N GLY A 53 -13.49 -16.65 -12.47
CA GLY A 53 -14.63 -16.18 -11.69
C GLY A 53 -15.73 -15.59 -12.57
N ARG A 54 -15.36 -14.91 -13.66
CA ARG A 54 -16.29 -14.33 -14.64
C ARG A 54 -15.72 -14.38 -16.04
N ASP A 55 -16.60 -14.31 -17.02
CA ASP A 55 -16.23 -14.27 -18.43
C ASP A 55 -15.88 -12.82 -18.86
N GLU A 56 -15.18 -12.67 -19.99
CA GLU A 56 -14.64 -11.40 -20.47
C GLU A 56 -15.71 -10.31 -20.68
N GLU A 57 -16.95 -10.70 -20.92
CA GLU A 57 -18.12 -9.82 -21.01
C GLU A 57 -18.44 -9.04 -19.71
N LYS A 58 -17.84 -9.45 -18.59
CA LYS A 58 -17.92 -8.82 -17.26
C LYS A 58 -16.56 -8.25 -16.80
N SER A 59 -15.62 -8.04 -17.72
CA SER A 59 -14.28 -7.48 -17.45
C SER A 59 -14.29 -6.23 -16.58
N PHE A 60 -15.21 -5.30 -16.82
CA PHE A 60 -15.37 -4.07 -16.02
C PHE A 60 -15.56 -4.30 -14.51
N LEU A 61 -16.01 -5.47 -14.06
CA LEU A 61 -16.15 -5.75 -12.61
C LEU A 61 -14.79 -5.82 -11.90
N TYR A 62 -13.73 -6.24 -12.61
CA TYR A 62 -12.36 -6.31 -12.08
C TYR A 62 -11.69 -4.94 -11.92
N GLU A 63 -12.35 -3.87 -12.37
CA GLU A 63 -11.88 -2.49 -12.25
C GLU A 63 -12.45 -1.79 -11.01
N ILE A 64 -13.29 -2.47 -10.21
CA ILE A 64 -13.98 -1.86 -9.07
C ILE A 64 -13.14 -1.91 -7.80
N VAL A 65 -12.65 -3.10 -7.41
CA VAL A 65 -12.03 -3.34 -6.10
C VAL A 65 -10.52 -3.07 -6.11
N ALA A 66 -9.78 -3.70 -7.03
CA ALA A 66 -8.34 -3.53 -7.19
C ALA A 66 -8.00 -3.37 -8.67
N ASN A 67 -8.05 -2.12 -9.15
CA ASN A 67 -7.91 -1.82 -10.56
C ASN A 67 -6.43 -1.77 -10.96
N LYS A 68 -5.90 -2.88 -11.49
CA LYS A 68 -4.49 -2.96 -11.91
C LYS A 68 -4.22 -2.32 -13.27
N GLN A 69 -5.24 -1.83 -13.99
CA GLN A 69 -5.06 -1.16 -15.28
C GLN A 69 -4.58 0.28 -15.12
N ASN A 70 -5.26 1.06 -14.28
CA ASN A 70 -4.95 2.48 -14.08
C ASN A 70 -5.00 2.93 -12.62
N GLY A 71 -5.30 2.01 -11.68
CA GLY A 71 -5.34 2.31 -10.26
C GLY A 71 -6.58 3.05 -9.80
N ILE A 72 -7.60 3.30 -10.63
CA ILE A 72 -8.85 3.92 -10.18
C ILE A 72 -9.78 2.84 -9.63
N ASP A 73 -9.88 2.76 -8.30
CA ASP A 73 -10.70 1.79 -7.58
C ASP A 73 -11.34 2.40 -6.32
N VAL A 74 -12.34 1.70 -5.76
CA VAL A 74 -13.11 2.20 -4.62
C VAL A 74 -12.32 2.20 -3.31
N ASP A 75 -11.24 1.41 -3.21
CA ASP A 75 -10.29 1.42 -2.10
C ASP A 75 -9.73 2.84 -1.89
N LYS A 76 -9.24 3.45 -2.97
CA LYS A 76 -8.74 4.83 -2.95
C LYS A 76 -9.79 5.85 -2.57
N TRP A 77 -11.02 5.66 -3.04
CA TRP A 77 -12.09 6.61 -2.76
C TRP A 77 -12.40 6.67 -1.27
N ASP A 78 -12.43 5.50 -0.61
CA ASP A 78 -12.65 5.42 0.83
C ASP A 78 -11.47 6.00 1.61
N TYR A 79 -10.25 5.52 1.39
CA TYR A 79 -9.13 5.96 2.22
C TYR A 79 -8.77 7.43 1.97
N TYR A 80 -8.98 7.99 0.78
CA TYR A 80 -8.84 9.45 0.60
C TYR A 80 -9.82 10.23 1.47
N ALA A 81 -11.10 9.85 1.49
CA ALA A 81 -12.09 10.54 2.30
C ALA A 81 -11.82 10.36 3.80
N ARG A 82 -11.53 9.11 4.22
CA ARG A 82 -11.25 8.73 5.59
C ARG A 82 -9.99 9.40 6.12
N ASP A 83 -8.89 9.31 5.40
CA ASP A 83 -7.60 9.82 5.87
C ASP A 83 -7.58 11.34 5.87
N CYS A 84 -8.13 11.99 4.84
CA CYS A 84 -8.29 13.44 4.83
C CYS A 84 -9.09 13.93 6.05
N HIS A 85 -10.18 13.24 6.39
CA HIS A 85 -10.98 13.56 7.57
C HIS A 85 -10.17 13.46 8.87
N HIS A 86 -9.45 12.35 9.10
CA HIS A 86 -8.71 12.11 10.34
C HIS A 86 -7.41 12.92 10.43
N LEU A 87 -6.78 13.23 9.30
CA LEU A 87 -5.54 14.02 9.23
C LEU A 87 -5.78 15.53 9.19
N GLY A 88 -7.02 15.97 8.97
CA GLY A 88 -7.36 17.40 8.80
C GLY A 88 -6.84 17.98 7.47
N ILE A 89 -6.72 17.14 6.44
CA ILE A 89 -6.34 17.53 5.08
C ILE A 89 -7.61 17.63 4.24
N GLN A 90 -7.71 18.60 3.34
CA GLN A 90 -8.87 18.70 2.46
C GLN A 90 -8.77 17.68 1.31
N ASN A 91 -9.81 16.87 1.12
CA ASN A 91 -9.95 16.01 -0.04
C ASN A 91 -10.54 16.80 -1.21
N SER A 92 -9.79 16.97 -2.30
CA SER A 92 -10.27 17.61 -3.54
C SER A 92 -11.06 16.68 -4.46
N PHE A 93 -11.02 15.37 -4.24
CA PHE A 93 -11.64 14.37 -5.11
C PHE A 93 -13.08 14.03 -4.70
N ASP A 94 -14.02 14.20 -5.64
CA ASP A 94 -15.44 13.89 -5.44
C ASP A 94 -15.81 12.56 -6.13
N HIS A 95 -15.71 11.47 -5.37
CA HIS A 95 -16.04 10.12 -5.82
C HIS A 95 -17.54 9.94 -6.10
N GLN A 96 -18.42 10.61 -5.35
CA GLN A 96 -19.88 10.49 -5.53
C GLN A 96 -20.29 11.06 -6.87
N ARG A 97 -19.69 12.19 -7.25
CA ARG A 97 -19.87 12.78 -8.57
C ARG A 97 -19.30 11.88 -9.66
N LEU A 98 -18.06 11.40 -9.50
CA LEU A 98 -17.42 10.54 -10.50
C LEU A 98 -18.25 9.29 -10.78
N LEU A 99 -18.77 8.63 -9.73
CA LEU A 99 -19.62 7.44 -9.83
C LEU A 99 -20.89 7.69 -10.65
N LYS A 100 -21.55 8.84 -10.49
CA LYS A 100 -22.74 9.22 -11.30
C LYS A 100 -22.43 9.38 -12.79
N PHE A 101 -21.16 9.61 -13.14
CA PHE A 101 -20.70 9.77 -14.51
C PHE A 101 -19.97 8.54 -15.05
N ALA A 102 -19.86 7.45 -14.30
CA ALA A 102 -19.30 6.18 -14.77
C ALA A 102 -20.27 5.46 -15.72
N ARG A 103 -19.74 4.83 -16.77
CA ARG A 103 -20.47 3.94 -17.68
C ARG A 103 -19.57 2.81 -18.13
N VAL A 104 -20.17 1.68 -18.53
CA VAL A 104 -19.44 0.61 -19.20
C VAL A 104 -19.46 0.85 -20.71
N CYS A 105 -18.30 0.88 -21.35
CA CYS A 105 -18.15 0.97 -22.81
C CYS A 105 -17.22 -0.16 -23.30
N GLU A 106 -17.32 -0.48 -24.59
CA GLU A 106 -16.45 -1.47 -25.22
C GLU A 106 -15.18 -0.80 -25.79
N VAL A 107 -14.01 -1.36 -25.46
CA VAL A 107 -12.70 -0.97 -25.99
C VAL A 107 -11.96 -2.25 -26.37
N ASN A 108 -11.51 -2.36 -27.62
CA ASN A 108 -10.76 -3.52 -28.12
C ASN A 108 -11.44 -4.87 -27.82
N GLY A 109 -12.77 -4.94 -27.88
CA GLY A 109 -13.56 -6.15 -27.60
C GLY A 109 -13.80 -6.44 -26.11
N ARG A 110 -13.29 -5.63 -25.19
CA ARG A 110 -13.50 -5.76 -23.73
C ARG A 110 -14.36 -4.63 -23.18
N LYS A 111 -15.08 -4.90 -22.11
CA LYS A 111 -15.92 -3.90 -21.42
C LYS A 111 -15.13 -3.25 -20.30
N HIS A 112 -14.98 -1.93 -20.38
CA HIS A 112 -14.26 -1.13 -19.39
C HIS A 112 -15.16 -0.09 -18.73
N ILE A 113 -14.87 0.24 -17.48
CA ILE A 113 -15.42 1.42 -16.82
C ILE A 113 -14.81 2.66 -17.48
N CYS A 114 -15.69 3.53 -17.95
CA CYS A 114 -15.36 4.79 -18.58
C CYS A 114 -16.02 5.94 -17.83
N PHE A 115 -15.34 7.07 -17.72
CA PHE A 115 -15.88 8.27 -17.10
C PHE A 115 -16.33 9.29 -18.14
N ARG A 116 -17.14 10.24 -17.73
CA ARG A 116 -17.54 11.31 -18.63
C ARG A 116 -16.35 12.24 -18.90
N ASP A 117 -16.13 12.62 -20.16
CA ASP A 117 -15.07 13.55 -20.60
C ASP A 117 -14.85 14.76 -19.69
N LYS A 118 -15.93 15.47 -19.30
CA LYS A 118 -15.86 16.63 -18.40
C LYS A 118 -15.41 16.33 -16.96
N GLU A 119 -15.24 15.06 -16.58
CA GLU A 119 -14.76 14.65 -15.26
C GLU A 119 -13.24 14.39 -15.25
N ALA A 120 -12.53 14.69 -16.35
CA ALA A 120 -11.09 14.54 -16.41
C ALA A 120 -10.36 15.32 -15.31
N ASP A 121 -10.80 16.54 -14.97
CA ASP A 121 -10.25 17.32 -13.85
C ASP A 121 -10.44 16.60 -12.51
N ASN A 122 -11.61 16.02 -12.28
CA ASN A 122 -11.92 15.28 -11.05
C ASN A 122 -11.06 14.00 -10.95
N VAL A 123 -10.81 13.32 -12.07
CA VAL A 123 -9.89 12.18 -12.14
C VAL A 123 -8.45 12.63 -11.87
N TYR A 124 -8.02 13.76 -12.43
CA TYR A 124 -6.70 14.32 -12.15
C TYR A 124 -6.55 14.71 -10.67
N ASP A 125 -7.58 15.32 -10.09
CA ASP A 125 -7.65 15.65 -8.67
C ASP A 125 -7.53 14.41 -7.77
N MET A 126 -8.06 13.26 -8.20
CA MET A 126 -7.86 11.98 -7.50
C MET A 126 -6.36 11.65 -7.37
N PHE A 127 -5.61 11.71 -8.49
CA PHE A 127 -4.17 11.43 -8.49
C PHE A 127 -3.35 12.50 -7.74
N ARG A 128 -3.82 13.75 -7.73
CA ARG A 128 -3.24 14.84 -6.95
C ARG A 128 -3.47 14.67 -5.45
N THR A 129 -4.65 14.22 -5.04
CA THR A 129 -4.97 13.88 -3.65
C THR A 129 -4.02 12.78 -3.16
N ARG A 130 -3.81 11.73 -3.95
CA ARG A 130 -2.83 10.67 -3.63
C ARG A 130 -1.45 11.24 -3.34
N TYR A 131 -0.91 12.01 -4.28
CA TYR A 131 0.41 12.63 -4.13
C TYR A 131 0.50 13.49 -2.86
N THR A 132 -0.56 14.27 -2.59
CA THR A 132 -0.63 15.15 -1.41
C THR A 132 -0.61 14.35 -0.11
N LEU A 133 -1.42 13.30 0.00
CA LEU A 133 -1.47 12.44 1.18
C LEU A 133 -0.15 11.71 1.42
N HIS A 134 0.46 11.15 0.37
CA HIS A 134 1.78 10.53 0.48
C HIS A 134 2.82 11.52 0.99
N ARG A 135 2.92 12.71 0.38
CA ARG A 135 3.92 13.70 0.75
C ARG A 135 3.71 14.29 2.15
N GLN A 136 2.46 14.55 2.54
CA GLN A 136 2.17 15.28 3.78
C GLN A 136 2.02 14.36 4.99
N ALA A 137 1.54 13.14 4.80
CA ALA A 137 1.20 12.22 5.88
C ALA A 137 1.95 10.88 5.77
N TYR A 138 1.69 10.08 4.74
CA TYR A 138 2.17 8.68 4.70
C TYR A 138 3.69 8.54 4.60
N GLN A 139 4.36 9.56 4.06
CA GLN A 139 5.82 9.64 3.96
C GLN A 139 6.36 10.82 4.77
N HIS A 140 5.61 11.24 5.80
CA HIS A 140 6.10 12.28 6.68
C HIS A 140 7.37 11.79 7.37
N LYS A 141 8.46 12.54 7.22
CA LYS A 141 9.81 12.19 7.74
C LYS A 141 9.85 11.61 9.16
N ILE A 142 9.01 12.09 10.08
CA ILE A 142 8.98 11.57 11.46
C ILE A 142 8.20 10.26 11.57
N CYS A 143 7.19 10.04 10.71
CA CYS A 143 6.50 8.75 10.58
C CYS A 143 7.50 7.69 10.14
N ASN A 144 8.22 7.93 9.05
CA ASN A 144 9.22 7.00 8.50
C ASN A 144 10.29 6.63 9.57
N ILE A 145 10.80 7.61 10.32
CA ILE A 145 11.75 7.34 11.43
C ILE A 145 11.14 6.42 12.50
N ILE A 146 9.87 6.61 12.85
CA ILE A 146 9.17 5.77 13.83
C ILE A 146 8.93 4.37 13.27
N GLU A 147 8.53 4.27 12.00
CA GLU A 147 8.34 3.00 11.30
C GLU A 147 9.64 2.19 11.27
N ASP A 148 10.78 2.80 10.96
CA ASP A 148 12.08 2.12 10.98
C ASP A 148 12.45 1.64 12.39
N MET A 149 12.28 2.50 13.40
CA MET A 149 12.52 2.11 14.79
C MET A 149 11.60 0.97 15.21
N HIS A 150 10.32 1.02 14.82
CA HIS A 150 9.37 -0.03 15.14
C HIS A 150 9.74 -1.35 14.42
N ALA A 151 10.11 -1.28 13.13
CA ALA A 151 10.60 -2.44 12.38
C ALA A 151 11.86 -3.04 13.02
N GLU A 152 12.83 -2.22 13.44
CA GLU A 152 14.02 -2.68 14.18
C GLU A 152 13.62 -3.40 15.48
N ALA A 153 12.67 -2.84 16.23
CA ALA A 153 12.15 -3.46 17.45
C ALA A 153 11.49 -4.83 17.15
N LEU A 154 10.67 -4.93 16.10
CA LEU A 154 10.05 -6.19 15.68
C LEU A 154 11.09 -7.23 15.25
N LEU A 155 12.10 -6.83 14.48
CA LEU A 155 13.20 -7.72 14.06
C LEU A 155 13.98 -8.26 15.26
N LEU A 156 14.24 -7.42 16.27
CA LEU A 156 14.93 -7.85 17.49
C LEU A 156 14.06 -8.73 18.39
N ALA A 157 12.73 -8.62 18.30
CA ALA A 157 11.79 -9.44 19.05
C ALA A 157 11.43 -10.76 18.36
N ASP A 158 11.67 -10.86 17.04
CA ASP A 158 11.36 -12.05 16.25
C ASP A 158 12.37 -13.17 16.47
N ARG A 159 11.88 -14.33 16.91
CA ARG A 159 12.68 -15.50 17.30
C ARG A 159 13.52 -16.09 16.18
N ASP A 160 13.02 -16.08 14.95
CA ASP A 160 13.65 -16.80 13.85
C ASP A 160 14.92 -16.11 13.31
N LEU A 161 15.16 -14.86 13.73
CA LEU A 161 16.35 -14.08 13.40
C LEU A 161 17.48 -14.23 14.43
N HIS A 162 17.30 -15.03 15.49
CA HIS A 162 18.32 -15.25 16.53
C HIS A 162 18.91 -16.67 16.51
N GLN A 163 20.22 -16.78 16.75
CA GLN A 163 20.90 -18.06 16.93
C GLN A 163 20.55 -18.67 18.30
N GLY A 164 20.06 -19.90 18.31
CA GLY A 164 19.60 -20.58 19.53
C GLY A 164 18.26 -20.01 20.00
N LYS A 165 17.16 -20.45 19.39
CA LYS A 165 15.79 -19.95 19.57
C LYS A 165 15.37 -19.91 21.05
N PRO A 166 15.38 -18.74 21.72
CA PRO A 166 14.88 -18.64 23.08
C PRO A 166 13.37 -18.88 23.07
N GLU A 167 12.85 -19.69 24.01
CA GLU A 167 11.43 -20.07 24.03
C GLU A 167 10.48 -18.88 24.25
N ASP A 168 10.99 -17.80 24.84
CA ASP A 168 10.28 -16.57 25.22
C ASP A 168 10.34 -15.46 24.14
N MET A 169 10.87 -15.73 22.94
CA MET A 169 10.81 -14.82 21.80
C MET A 169 9.56 -15.03 20.94
N LEU A 170 9.15 -13.97 20.23
CA LEU A 170 7.89 -13.94 19.47
C LEU A 170 8.08 -14.54 18.07
N LYS A 171 7.08 -15.25 17.56
CA LYS A 171 7.07 -15.86 16.22
C LYS A 171 6.42 -14.93 15.20
N ILE A 172 6.88 -13.68 15.12
CA ILE A 172 6.23 -12.62 14.33
C ILE A 172 6.28 -12.98 12.85
N SER A 173 7.46 -13.36 12.37
CA SER A 173 7.71 -13.69 10.96
C SER A 173 7.07 -15.02 10.52
N GLU A 174 6.78 -15.93 11.46
CA GLU A 174 6.09 -17.20 11.15
C GLU A 174 4.56 -17.04 11.07
N ALA A 175 3.99 -15.98 11.64
CA ALA A 175 2.54 -15.80 11.70
C ALA A 175 1.88 -15.77 10.31
N ILE A 176 2.59 -15.33 9.28
CA ILE A 176 2.10 -15.32 7.89
C ILE A 176 1.85 -16.72 7.30
N ARG A 177 2.30 -17.80 7.97
CA ARG A 177 2.19 -19.18 7.45
C ARG A 177 0.78 -19.74 7.55
N THR A 178 -0.01 -19.28 8.50
CA THR A 178 -1.39 -19.77 8.71
C THR A 178 -2.33 -18.60 8.95
N ALA A 179 -3.59 -18.74 8.54
CA ALA A 179 -4.61 -17.71 8.80
C ALA A 179 -4.86 -17.52 10.30
N ASP A 180 -4.88 -18.61 11.08
CA ASP A 180 -5.08 -18.57 12.53
C ASP A 180 -3.96 -17.80 13.26
N ASP A 181 -2.69 -18.07 12.94
CA ASP A 181 -1.57 -17.34 13.54
C ASP A 181 -1.57 -15.86 13.11
N TYR A 182 -1.81 -15.59 11.82
CA TYR A 182 -1.86 -14.22 11.29
C TYR A 182 -3.00 -13.41 11.90
N SER A 183 -4.16 -14.03 12.16
CA SER A 183 -5.32 -13.37 12.78
C SER A 183 -5.03 -12.79 14.17
N LYS A 184 -4.04 -13.35 14.88
CA LYS A 184 -3.60 -12.93 16.21
C LYS A 184 -2.48 -11.89 16.13
N LEU A 185 -1.83 -11.74 14.97
CA LEU A 185 -0.79 -10.73 14.77
C LEU A 185 -1.43 -9.37 14.49
N THR A 186 -1.52 -8.56 15.54
CA THR A 186 -2.09 -7.21 15.50
C THR A 186 -1.14 -6.19 16.13
N ASP A 187 -1.54 -4.92 16.16
CA ASP A 187 -0.80 -3.84 16.82
C ASP A 187 -0.60 -4.08 18.34
N GLU A 188 -1.34 -5.02 18.94
CA GLU A 188 -1.11 -5.49 20.32
C GLU A 188 0.34 -5.96 20.53
N ILE A 189 1.04 -6.39 19.48
CA ILE A 189 2.46 -6.77 19.51
C ILE A 189 3.34 -5.67 20.13
N PHE A 190 2.98 -4.40 19.92
CA PHE A 190 3.67 -3.26 20.52
C PHE A 190 3.60 -3.30 22.05
N GLU A 191 2.40 -3.57 22.59
CA GLU A 191 2.17 -3.66 24.04
C GLU A 191 2.75 -4.95 24.63
N GLN A 192 2.70 -6.07 23.90
CA GLN A 192 3.32 -7.33 24.32
C GLN A 192 4.83 -7.17 24.52
N ILE A 193 5.53 -6.52 23.58
CA ILE A 193 6.96 -6.23 23.70
C ILE A 193 7.22 -5.23 24.83
N SER A 194 6.42 -4.15 24.89
CA SER A 194 6.63 -3.06 25.85
C SER A 194 6.44 -3.49 27.31
N SER A 195 5.46 -4.37 27.56
CA SER A 195 5.14 -4.87 28.90
C SER A 195 5.95 -6.10 29.34
N SER A 196 6.63 -6.77 28.42
CA SER A 196 7.45 -7.95 28.74
C SER A 196 8.58 -7.63 29.72
N THR A 197 8.79 -8.53 30.67
CA THR A 197 9.94 -8.50 31.61
C THR A 197 11.12 -9.34 31.14
N ALA A 198 10.96 -10.07 30.03
CA ALA A 198 11.99 -10.98 29.52
C ALA A 198 13.23 -10.21 29.04
N ASP A 199 14.41 -10.75 29.36
CA ASP A 199 15.71 -10.11 29.09
C ASP A 199 16.06 -10.17 27.60
N ASN A 200 15.63 -11.21 26.90
CA ASN A 200 15.77 -11.38 25.45
C ASN A 200 15.09 -10.25 24.65
N LEU A 201 13.97 -9.70 25.14
CA LEU A 201 13.21 -8.60 24.53
C LEU A 201 13.68 -7.22 24.98
N LYS A 202 14.67 -7.12 25.88
CA LYS A 202 15.14 -5.85 26.45
C LYS A 202 15.58 -4.83 25.38
N LYS A 203 16.26 -5.29 24.32
CA LYS A 203 16.71 -4.39 23.24
C LYS A 203 15.52 -3.81 22.46
N SER A 204 14.57 -4.67 22.08
CA SER A 204 13.34 -4.27 21.40
C SER A 204 12.52 -3.29 22.25
N ARG A 205 12.27 -3.63 23.52
CA ARG A 205 11.59 -2.78 24.50
C ARG A 205 12.26 -1.41 24.67
N ASN A 206 13.59 -1.34 24.69
CA ASN A 206 14.32 -0.08 24.77
C ASN A 206 14.11 0.81 23.53
N ILE A 207 13.91 0.23 22.34
CA ILE A 207 13.61 1.00 21.13
C ILE A 207 12.18 1.56 21.23
N LEU A 208 11.21 0.75 21.64
CA LEU A 208 9.83 1.21 21.83
C LEU A 208 9.73 2.32 22.91
N ASP A 209 10.46 2.20 24.03
CA ASP A 209 10.52 3.26 25.06
C ASP A 209 11.09 4.57 24.49
N LYS A 210 12.07 4.51 23.58
CA LYS A 210 12.57 5.71 22.88
C LYS A 210 11.49 6.33 21.99
N ILE A 211 10.67 5.53 21.29
CA ILE A 211 9.55 6.04 20.49
C ILE A 211 8.56 6.78 21.40
N VAL A 212 8.09 6.13 22.48
CA VAL A 212 7.12 6.68 23.44
C VAL A 212 7.64 7.96 24.11
N ARG A 213 8.92 7.98 24.50
CA ARG A 213 9.57 9.17 25.10
C ARG A 213 10.04 10.20 24.08
N ARG A 214 9.73 10.02 22.81
CA ARG A 214 10.11 10.90 21.70
C ARG A 214 11.63 11.11 21.56
N LYS A 215 12.44 10.13 21.97
CA LYS A 215 13.90 10.07 21.78
C LYS A 215 14.24 9.50 20.39
N LEU A 216 13.76 10.19 19.36
CA LEU A 216 13.90 9.76 17.97
C LEU A 216 15.24 10.21 17.37
N PRO A 217 15.78 9.46 16.39
CA PRO A 217 16.81 9.96 15.47
C PRO A 217 16.44 11.32 14.89
N LYS A 218 17.46 12.15 14.65
CA LYS A 218 17.26 13.49 14.11
C LYS A 218 17.26 13.45 12.59
N PHE A 219 16.21 14.01 12.01
CA PHE A 219 16.17 14.27 10.59
C PHE A 219 17.24 15.32 10.23
N VAL A 220 18.15 14.96 9.33
CA VAL A 220 19.28 15.82 8.93
C VAL A 220 18.93 16.68 7.71
N GLY A 221 18.25 16.12 6.71
CA GLY A 221 17.88 16.83 5.49
C GLY A 221 17.12 15.98 4.49
N GLU A 222 16.59 16.63 3.46
CA GLU A 222 15.91 16.02 2.32
C GLU A 222 16.45 16.69 1.04
N ALA A 223 16.58 15.90 -0.03
CA ALA A 223 16.91 16.38 -1.36
C ALA A 223 15.98 15.74 -2.38
N ARG A 224 15.69 16.47 -3.46
CA ARG A 224 14.95 15.94 -4.61
C ARG A 224 15.93 15.46 -5.66
N LEU A 225 15.76 14.22 -6.10
CA LEU A 225 16.56 13.66 -7.18
C LEU A 225 16.03 14.20 -8.52
N THR A 226 16.92 14.72 -9.34
CA THR A 226 16.62 15.16 -10.71
C THR A 226 16.85 14.05 -11.74
N GLU A 227 17.62 13.02 -11.38
CA GLU A 227 17.95 11.89 -12.24
C GLU A 227 17.05 10.69 -11.89
N LYS A 228 16.41 10.12 -12.91
CA LYS A 228 15.40 9.05 -12.73
C LYS A 228 15.97 7.66 -12.42
N ASN A 229 17.28 7.46 -12.54
CA ASN A 229 17.88 6.12 -12.59
C ASN A 229 18.91 5.83 -11.50
N THR A 230 19.05 6.67 -10.47
CA THR A 230 19.99 6.38 -9.38
C THR A 230 19.38 5.36 -8.43
N SER A 231 20.04 4.21 -8.25
CA SER A 231 19.55 3.19 -7.31
C SER A 231 19.71 3.64 -5.86
N LYS A 232 18.92 3.08 -4.94
CA LYS A 232 19.07 3.33 -3.49
C LYS A 232 20.48 2.97 -3.02
N GLU A 233 21.04 1.90 -3.57
CA GLU A 233 22.38 1.41 -3.28
C GLU A 233 23.44 2.43 -3.70
N GLU A 234 23.35 2.96 -4.92
CA GLU A 234 24.25 4.00 -5.42
C GLU A 234 24.18 5.29 -4.59
N LEU A 235 22.98 5.72 -4.23
CA LEU A 235 22.78 6.89 -3.35
C LEU A 235 23.38 6.65 -1.97
N THR A 236 23.19 5.46 -1.42
CA THR A 236 23.72 5.07 -0.12
C THR A 236 25.26 5.08 -0.14
N GLU A 237 25.89 4.47 -1.13
CA GLU A 237 27.35 4.45 -1.23
C GLU A 237 27.94 5.84 -1.49
N THR A 238 27.28 6.65 -2.32
CA THR A 238 27.68 8.05 -2.55
C THR A 238 27.60 8.86 -1.25
N TRP A 239 26.54 8.69 -0.47
CA TRP A 239 26.39 9.35 0.82
C TRP A 239 27.44 8.89 1.83
N LYS A 240 27.69 7.58 1.96
CA LYS A 240 28.75 7.05 2.82
C LYS A 240 30.12 7.62 2.45
N ALA A 241 30.42 7.74 1.16
CA ALA A 241 31.66 8.35 0.69
C ALA A 241 31.75 9.85 1.02
N ALA A 242 30.64 10.59 0.95
CA ALA A 242 30.57 11.99 1.33
C ALA A 242 30.81 12.19 2.84
N VAL A 243 30.16 11.37 3.69
CA VAL A 243 30.35 11.39 5.15
C VAL A 243 31.81 11.10 5.52
N LYS A 244 32.45 10.12 4.89
CA LYS A 244 33.87 9.81 5.12
C LYS A 244 34.83 10.94 4.73
N LYS A 245 34.49 11.74 3.72
CA LYS A 245 35.29 12.90 3.29
C LYS A 245 35.07 14.13 4.17
N TYR A 246 33.94 14.20 4.86
CA TYR A 246 33.60 15.31 5.73
C TYR A 246 34.58 15.37 6.91
N LYS A 247 35.34 16.47 7.00
CA LYS A 247 36.23 16.73 8.14
C LYS A 247 35.44 17.43 9.23
N THR A 248 35.35 16.80 10.40
CA THR A 248 34.64 17.38 11.53
C THR A 248 35.33 18.67 11.96
N THR A 249 34.55 19.72 12.22
CA THR A 249 35.06 20.98 12.79
C THR A 249 35.34 20.84 14.29
N ASP A 250 34.70 19.87 14.93
CA ASP A 250 34.91 19.49 16.33
C ASP A 250 35.56 18.09 16.40
N PRO A 251 36.80 17.97 16.91
CA PRO A 251 37.50 16.69 17.00
C PRO A 251 36.90 15.73 18.05
N THR A 252 35.95 16.17 18.87
CA THR A 252 35.25 15.32 19.85
C THR A 252 34.04 14.59 19.26
N VAL A 253 33.57 15.02 18.09
CA VAL A 253 32.44 14.41 17.39
C VAL A 253 32.96 13.41 16.37
N PHE A 254 32.63 12.13 16.57
CA PHE A 254 32.90 11.05 15.62
C PHE A 254 31.58 10.64 14.96
N LEU A 255 31.51 10.70 13.63
CA LEU A 255 30.36 10.27 12.85
C LEU A 255 30.79 9.09 11.96
N ASN A 256 30.10 7.96 12.07
CA ASN A 256 30.23 6.88 11.10
C ASN A 256 29.14 7.02 10.04
N ALA A 257 29.37 6.44 8.88
CA ALA A 257 28.40 6.53 7.80
C ALA A 257 27.12 5.73 8.12
N GLU A 258 27.25 4.71 8.97
CA GLU A 258 26.19 3.88 9.51
C GLU A 258 25.27 4.66 10.48
N ASP A 259 25.74 5.77 11.05
CA ASP A 259 24.96 6.64 11.94
C ASP A 259 24.00 7.57 11.15
N LEU A 260 24.11 7.60 9.82
CA LEU A 260 23.38 8.50 8.92
C LEU A 260 22.70 7.72 7.78
N PRO A 261 21.66 6.92 8.07
CA PRO A 261 20.95 6.14 7.06
C PRO A 261 20.29 7.03 6.00
N VAL A 262 20.25 6.52 4.76
CA VAL A 262 19.61 7.18 3.62
C VAL A 262 18.30 6.49 3.28
N TYR A 263 17.25 7.30 3.14
CA TYR A 263 15.92 6.85 2.77
C TYR A 263 15.54 7.43 1.42
N VAL A 264 15.07 6.56 0.54
CA VAL A 264 14.57 6.93 -0.78
C VAL A 264 13.07 6.70 -0.76
N VAL A 265 12.32 7.74 -1.11
CA VAL A 265 10.85 7.72 -1.14
C VAL A 265 10.42 8.04 -2.56
N ASP A 266 9.73 7.09 -3.17
CA ASP A 266 9.14 7.27 -4.49
C ASP A 266 7.77 7.94 -4.36
N LEU A 267 7.66 9.16 -4.87
CA LEU A 267 6.39 9.90 -4.94
C LEU A 267 5.91 9.94 -6.39
N ASP A 268 4.82 9.23 -6.68
CA ASP A 268 4.21 9.17 -7.99
C ASP A 268 2.69 9.37 -7.93
N HIS A 269 2.04 9.30 -9.09
CA HIS A 269 0.58 9.30 -9.21
C HIS A 269 -0.01 7.87 -9.23
N GLY A 270 0.73 6.87 -8.75
CA GLY A 270 0.31 5.46 -8.70
C GLY A 270 0.70 4.63 -9.93
N MET A 271 1.34 5.24 -10.94
CA MET A 271 1.83 4.55 -12.15
C MET A 271 3.29 4.90 -12.50
N LYS A 272 4.16 5.13 -11.51
CA LYS A 272 5.56 5.53 -11.71
C LYS A 272 5.67 6.76 -12.62
N ASP A 273 6.46 6.68 -13.68
CA ASP A 273 6.70 7.73 -14.67
C ASP A 273 5.54 7.99 -15.64
N LYS A 274 4.48 7.18 -15.59
CA LYS A 274 3.37 7.27 -16.54
C LYS A 274 2.32 8.23 -16.01
N ASN A 275 1.75 9.04 -16.91
CA ASN A 275 0.58 9.82 -16.58
C ASN A 275 -0.64 8.89 -16.52
N PRO A 276 -1.23 8.66 -15.34
CA PRO A 276 -2.27 7.65 -15.21
C PRO A 276 -3.56 8.01 -15.96
N ILE A 277 -3.79 9.30 -16.26
CA ILE A 277 -4.97 9.73 -17.02
C ILE A 277 -4.97 9.20 -18.47
N GLU A 278 -3.80 8.95 -19.06
CA GLU A 278 -3.66 8.37 -20.40
C GLU A 278 -4.19 6.94 -20.46
N TYR A 279 -4.30 6.26 -19.30
CA TYR A 279 -4.81 4.90 -19.15
C TYR A 279 -6.28 4.87 -18.70
N VAL A 280 -6.94 6.02 -18.69
CA VAL A 280 -8.36 6.16 -18.36
C VAL A 280 -9.17 6.31 -19.64
N TYR A 281 -10.25 5.55 -19.73
CA TYR A 281 -11.20 5.67 -20.83
C TYR A 281 -12.31 6.66 -20.48
N PHE A 282 -12.60 7.56 -21.42
CA PHE A 282 -13.65 8.55 -21.30
C PHE A 282 -14.71 8.38 -22.39
N TYR A 283 -15.93 8.86 -22.15
CA TYR A 283 -16.97 8.99 -23.17
C TYR A 283 -17.51 10.41 -23.22
N SER A 284 -18.11 10.80 -24.35
CA SER A 284 -18.69 12.14 -24.52
C SER A 284 -20.22 12.14 -24.47
N LYS A 285 -20.83 13.33 -24.31
CA LYS A 285 -22.31 13.48 -24.34
C LYS A 285 -22.91 12.92 -25.61
N ARG A 286 -22.24 13.20 -26.72
CA ARG A 286 -22.73 12.96 -28.08
C ARG A 286 -22.56 11.50 -28.47
N LYS A 287 -21.61 10.79 -27.86
CA LYS A 287 -21.30 9.38 -28.12
C LYS A 287 -21.12 8.61 -26.79
N PRO A 288 -22.21 8.34 -26.05
CA PRO A 288 -22.13 7.78 -24.70
C PRO A 288 -21.73 6.30 -24.61
N SER A 289 -21.65 5.60 -25.76
CA SER A 289 -21.19 4.22 -25.87
C SER A 289 -19.79 4.08 -26.48
N LYS A 290 -19.18 5.20 -26.91
CA LYS A 290 -17.85 5.19 -27.52
C LYS A 290 -16.84 5.73 -26.52
N ALA A 291 -15.89 4.87 -26.15
CA ALA A 291 -14.75 5.24 -25.34
C ALA A 291 -13.64 5.90 -26.17
N SER A 292 -12.87 6.78 -25.53
CA SER A 292 -11.67 7.43 -26.05
C SER A 292 -10.73 7.75 -24.89
N ALA A 293 -9.42 7.66 -25.12
CA ALA A 293 -8.43 8.25 -24.22
C ALA A 293 -8.38 9.78 -24.42
N ILE A 294 -7.87 10.48 -23.42
CA ILE A 294 -7.48 11.90 -23.56
C ILE A 294 -5.96 11.93 -23.54
N GLU A 295 -5.37 12.29 -24.69
CA GLU A 295 -3.93 12.48 -24.83
C GLU A 295 -3.55 13.90 -24.35
N ASP A 296 -2.37 14.04 -23.73
CA ASP A 296 -1.80 15.32 -23.32
C ASP A 296 -2.73 16.18 -22.42
N TYR A 297 -3.29 15.56 -21.38
CA TYR A 297 -4.02 16.31 -20.35
C TYR A 297 -3.06 17.24 -19.59
N GLN A 298 -3.29 18.55 -19.69
CA GLN A 298 -2.43 19.63 -19.16
C GLN A 298 -2.41 19.69 -17.64
#